data_AF-A0A506Y386-F1
#
_entry.id   AF-A0A506Y386-F1
#
_cell.length_a   1.000
_cell.length_b   1.000
_cell.length_c   1.000
_cell.angle_alpha   90.00
_cell.angle_beta   90.00
_cell.angle_gamma   90.00
#
_symmetry.space_group_name_H-M   'P 1'
#
loop_
_entity.id
_entity.type
_entity.pdbx_description
1 polymer ?
#
loop_
_entity_poly.entity_id
_entity_poly.type
_entity_poly.pdbx_seq_one_letter_code
_entity_poly.pdbx_strand_id
1 'polypeptide(L)'
;MPFTPSHAAVALLARRSPLPVAAVAAGAVAPDLPYFAPVPFPRELSHSLLGAVTVDPLFALSALALWWWMLRAPLVALAPSALRRRLPFPFESIGSSARRTRGGVPVFVALTVLAAVLGVLTHLGWDWFTHAEGLAALWPAWGAPVGPLAVDKWAQHASSVLGLAVLAVVALRALRRADIGAAGAPGASAVPGSPAVPRERSTGIRVAALTAPVIAAGVGGLLRWVLGMTAGIAPFSPALVFSVARVTIGSGAAVLVLVVAVWWIAELRRRRSTAAATTSATTPG
;
A
#
# COMPACT_ATOMS: atom_id res chain seq x y z
N MET A 1 -15.52 -1.28 -5.80
CA MET A 1 -14.88 -1.13 -7.13
C MET A 1 -13.86 -2.25 -7.26
N PRO A 2 -13.73 -2.99 -8.39
CA PRO A 2 -12.96 -4.24 -8.43
C PRO A 2 -11.46 -4.08 -8.18
N PHE A 3 -10.90 -2.89 -8.41
CA PHE A 3 -9.51 -2.58 -8.05
C PHE A 3 -9.46 -1.82 -6.73
N THR A 4 -9.31 -2.56 -5.62
CA THR A 4 -9.29 -2.04 -4.24
C THR A 4 -8.40 -0.80 -4.04
N PRO A 5 -7.15 -0.73 -4.56
CA PRO A 5 -6.30 0.43 -4.32
C PRO A 5 -6.91 1.77 -4.78
N SER A 6 -7.85 1.76 -5.73
CA SER A 6 -8.52 2.98 -6.19
C SER A 6 -9.36 3.65 -5.11
N HIS A 7 -9.88 2.90 -4.12
CA HIS A 7 -10.60 3.49 -2.98
C HIS A 7 -9.71 4.45 -2.17
N ALA A 8 -8.40 4.22 -2.13
CA ALA A 8 -7.46 5.10 -1.43
C ALA A 8 -7.40 6.53 -2.01
N ALA A 9 -7.94 6.79 -3.20
CA ALA A 9 -8.04 8.13 -3.77
C ALA A 9 -8.81 9.10 -2.84
N VAL A 10 -9.78 8.60 -2.07
CA VAL A 10 -10.55 9.41 -1.10
C VAL A 10 -9.68 10.03 -0.02
N ALA A 11 -8.53 9.41 0.30
CA ALA A 11 -7.60 9.91 1.30
C ALA A 11 -7.03 11.30 0.94
N LEU A 12 -7.07 11.67 -0.34
CA LEU A 12 -6.65 13.01 -0.79
C LEU A 12 -7.53 14.12 -0.20
N LEU A 13 -8.79 13.84 0.15
CA LEU A 13 -9.68 14.78 0.81
C LEU A 13 -9.22 15.12 2.24
N ALA A 14 -8.51 14.19 2.90
CA ALA A 14 -7.96 14.40 4.23
C ALA A 14 -6.68 15.26 4.26
N ARG A 15 -6.11 15.64 3.10
CA ARG A 15 -4.86 16.43 3.05
C ARG A 15 -4.96 17.82 3.67
N ARG A 16 -6.18 18.33 3.87
CA ARG A 16 -6.47 19.63 4.47
C ARG A 16 -7.18 19.53 5.83
N SER A 17 -7.26 18.32 6.38
CA SER A 17 -7.89 18.05 7.67
C SER A 17 -6.83 17.59 8.69
N PRO A 18 -7.17 17.51 9.99
CA PRO A 18 -6.26 16.95 10.99
C PRO A 18 -6.14 15.41 10.91
N LEU A 19 -6.88 14.75 10.01
CA LEU A 19 -6.89 13.30 9.90
C LEU A 19 -5.63 12.78 9.19
N PRO A 20 -4.96 11.74 9.71
CA PRO A 20 -3.84 11.13 9.02
C PRO A 20 -4.26 10.54 7.66
N VAL A 21 -3.77 11.13 6.57
CA VAL A 21 -4.07 10.70 5.19
C VAL A 21 -3.80 9.20 4.98
N ALA A 22 -2.69 8.70 5.52
CA ALA A 22 -2.34 7.28 5.41
C ALA A 22 -3.39 6.37 6.09
N ALA A 23 -4.00 6.82 7.20
CA ALA A 23 -5.02 6.05 7.89
C ALA A 23 -6.35 6.03 7.12
N VAL A 24 -6.74 7.14 6.51
CA VAL A 24 -7.90 7.15 5.59
C VAL A 24 -7.66 6.19 4.41
N ALA A 25 -6.47 6.23 3.80
CA ALA A 25 -6.12 5.34 2.70
C ALA A 25 -6.15 3.85 3.12
N ALA A 26 -5.58 3.52 4.27
CA ALA A 26 -5.59 2.16 4.80
C ALA A 26 -7.02 1.70 5.12
N GLY A 27 -7.84 2.55 5.74
CA GLY A 27 -9.25 2.28 5.99
C GLY A 27 -10.04 2.01 4.71
N ALA A 28 -9.83 2.82 3.66
CA ALA A 28 -10.52 2.67 2.39
C ALA A 28 -10.16 1.39 1.61
N VAL A 29 -9.05 0.73 1.97
CA VAL A 29 -8.59 -0.53 1.37
C VAL A 29 -8.90 -1.74 2.26
N ALA A 30 -9.09 -1.53 3.56
CA ALA A 30 -9.19 -2.58 4.56
C ALA A 30 -10.34 -3.61 4.36
N PRO A 31 -11.57 -3.20 3.98
CA PRO A 31 -12.70 -4.12 3.82
C PRO A 31 -12.42 -5.31 2.89
N ASP A 32 -11.58 -5.08 1.88
CA ASP A 32 -11.21 -6.06 0.86
C ASP A 32 -9.99 -6.92 1.23
N LEU A 33 -9.24 -6.60 2.29
CA LEU A 33 -8.07 -7.38 2.70
C LEU A 33 -8.36 -8.87 2.90
N PRO A 34 -9.53 -9.30 3.43
CA PRO A 34 -9.87 -10.72 3.52
C PRO A 34 -9.91 -11.48 2.20
N TYR A 35 -10.06 -10.79 1.05
CA TYR A 35 -9.94 -11.44 -0.25
C TYR A 35 -8.52 -11.89 -0.59
N PHE A 36 -7.52 -11.23 -0.01
CA PHE A 36 -6.13 -11.35 -0.41
C PHE A 36 -5.22 -11.95 0.67
N ALA A 37 -5.68 -11.97 1.92
CA ALA A 37 -4.97 -12.53 3.05
C ALA A 37 -5.79 -13.65 3.72
N PRO A 38 -5.14 -14.73 4.20
CA PRO A 38 -5.80 -15.79 4.94
C PRO A 38 -6.14 -15.31 6.36
N VAL A 39 -7.19 -14.51 6.49
CA VAL A 39 -7.68 -14.00 7.78
C VAL A 39 -8.91 -14.82 8.22
N PRO A 40 -9.07 -15.08 9.53
CA PRO A 40 -10.18 -15.91 10.05
C PRO A 40 -11.48 -15.12 10.19
N PHE A 41 -11.74 -14.18 9.28
CA PHE A 41 -12.92 -13.32 9.32
C PHE A 41 -13.72 -13.44 8.02
N PRO A 42 -15.04 -13.65 8.10
CA PRO A 42 -15.89 -13.70 6.92
C PRO A 42 -15.98 -12.32 6.28
N ARG A 43 -16.14 -12.30 4.95
CA ARG A 43 -16.26 -11.06 4.17
C ARG A 43 -17.46 -10.23 4.61
N GLU A 44 -18.55 -10.91 4.94
CA GLU A 44 -19.80 -10.31 5.38
C GLU A 44 -19.56 -9.41 6.60
N LEU A 45 -18.63 -9.80 7.48
CA LEU A 45 -18.24 -8.97 8.60
C LEU A 45 -17.46 -7.73 8.14
N SER A 46 -16.45 -7.88 7.28
CA SER A 46 -15.64 -6.75 6.76
C SER A 46 -16.41 -5.80 5.83
N HIS A 47 -17.62 -6.18 5.41
CA HIS A 47 -18.51 -5.37 4.61
C HIS A 47 -19.79 -4.96 5.36
N SER A 48 -19.74 -4.96 6.69
CA SER A 48 -20.85 -4.55 7.56
C SER A 48 -20.53 -3.28 8.34
N LEU A 49 -21.56 -2.59 8.83
CA LEU A 49 -21.38 -1.45 9.74
C LEU A 49 -20.69 -1.86 11.05
N LEU A 50 -20.93 -3.09 11.51
CA LEU A 50 -20.21 -3.64 12.66
C LEU A 50 -18.72 -3.80 12.35
N GLY A 51 -18.38 -4.34 11.18
CA GLY A 51 -16.99 -4.47 10.72
C GLY A 51 -16.29 -3.13 10.59
N ALA A 52 -17.01 -2.12 10.10
CA ALA A 52 -16.50 -0.76 9.89
C ALA A 52 -15.98 -0.10 11.16
N VAL A 53 -16.48 -0.51 12.32
CA VAL A 53 -16.04 -0.01 13.64
C VAL A 53 -15.28 -1.07 14.46
N THR A 54 -15.07 -2.26 13.92
CA THR A 54 -14.36 -3.38 14.59
C THR A 54 -13.21 -3.92 13.74
N VAL A 55 -13.44 -4.91 12.87
CA VAL A 55 -12.40 -5.65 12.16
C VAL A 55 -11.68 -4.83 11.09
N ASP A 56 -12.38 -3.92 10.40
CA ASP A 56 -11.77 -3.18 9.29
C ASP A 56 -10.78 -2.11 9.79
N PRO A 57 -11.08 -1.32 10.85
CA PRO A 57 -10.08 -0.49 11.49
C PRO A 57 -8.89 -1.30 12.02
N LEU A 58 -9.11 -2.51 12.56
CA LEU A 58 -8.00 -3.38 12.98
C LEU A 58 -7.11 -3.74 11.79
N PHE A 59 -7.68 -4.17 10.67
CA PHE A 59 -6.91 -4.47 9.47
C PHE A 59 -6.17 -3.24 8.93
N ALA A 60 -6.81 -2.08 8.89
CA ALA A 60 -6.20 -0.83 8.46
C ALA A 60 -4.99 -0.45 9.34
N LEU A 61 -5.16 -0.51 10.67
CA LEU A 61 -4.10 -0.21 11.63
C LEU A 61 -2.96 -1.24 11.57
N SER A 62 -3.27 -2.52 11.37
CA SER A 62 -2.26 -3.57 11.14
C SER A 62 -1.48 -3.33 9.86
N ALA A 63 -2.14 -2.93 8.76
CA ALA A 63 -1.48 -2.60 7.50
C ALA A 63 -0.57 -1.38 7.65
N LEU A 64 -1.00 -0.35 8.39
CA LEU A 64 -0.15 0.79 8.73
C LEU A 64 1.05 0.37 9.57
N ALA A 65 0.85 -0.41 10.64
CA ALA A 65 1.93 -0.90 11.48
C ALA A 65 2.96 -1.70 10.66
N LEU A 66 2.49 -2.60 9.81
CA LEU A 66 3.33 -3.37 8.88
C LEU A 66 4.13 -2.46 7.95
N TRP A 67 3.47 -1.46 7.35
CA TRP A 67 4.15 -0.47 6.52
C TRP A 67 5.25 0.26 7.30
N TRP A 68 4.90 0.85 8.44
CA TRP A 68 5.77 1.73 9.21
C TRP A 68 6.98 1.01 9.82
N TRP A 69 6.79 -0.20 10.33
CA TRP A 69 7.82 -0.92 11.08
C TRP A 69 8.56 -1.97 10.27
N MET A 70 7.95 -2.54 9.22
CA MET A 70 8.57 -3.64 8.48
C MET A 70 8.91 -3.26 7.04
N LEU A 71 7.98 -2.69 6.28
CA LEU A 71 8.14 -2.54 4.83
C LEU A 71 8.84 -1.25 4.42
N ARG A 72 8.59 -0.14 5.12
CA ARG A 72 9.03 1.19 4.70
C ARG A 72 10.55 1.29 4.56
N ALA A 73 11.29 0.93 5.60
CA ALA A 73 12.76 1.03 5.60
C ALA A 73 13.43 0.24 4.46
N PRO A 74 13.14 -1.07 4.28
CA PRO A 74 13.69 -1.84 3.17
C PRO A 74 13.27 -1.29 1.81
N LEU A 75 11.98 -0.98 1.62
CA LEU A 75 11.49 -0.49 0.33
C LEU A 75 12.14 0.83 -0.08
N VAL A 76 12.34 1.76 0.87
CA VAL A 76 13.04 3.02 0.58
C VAL A 76 14.54 2.80 0.36
N ALA A 77 15.17 1.88 1.11
CA ALA A 77 16.59 1.58 0.94
C ALA A 77 16.90 0.92 -0.41
N LEU A 78 15.98 0.06 -0.88
CA LEU A 78 16.06 -0.65 -2.15
C LEU A 78 15.61 0.20 -3.34
N ALA A 79 14.82 1.26 -3.13
CA ALA A 79 14.36 2.17 -4.18
C ALA A 79 15.51 2.68 -5.07
N PRO A 80 15.29 2.83 -6.40
CA PRO A 80 16.25 3.44 -7.29
C PRO A 80 16.68 4.81 -6.77
N SER A 81 17.95 5.18 -6.98
CA SER A 81 18.51 6.43 -6.42
C SER A 81 17.70 7.67 -6.84
N ALA A 82 17.19 7.68 -8.08
CA ALA A 82 16.33 8.73 -8.62
C ALA A 82 15.03 8.88 -7.82
N LEU A 83 14.41 7.77 -7.39
CA LEU A 83 13.20 7.80 -6.58
C LEU A 83 13.53 8.15 -5.13
N ARG A 84 14.57 7.54 -4.56
CA ARG A 84 14.97 7.72 -3.16
C ARG A 84 15.27 9.18 -2.81
N ARG A 85 15.91 9.93 -3.72
CA ARG A 85 16.18 11.38 -3.54
C ARG A 85 14.93 12.25 -3.53
N ARG A 86 13.82 11.76 -4.10
CA ARG A 86 12.55 12.50 -4.19
C ARG A 86 11.61 12.21 -3.02
N LEU A 87 11.94 11.19 -2.21
CA LEU A 87 11.15 10.86 -1.04
C LEU A 87 11.45 11.87 0.08
N PRO A 88 10.43 12.29 0.85
CA PRO A 88 10.62 13.25 1.93
C PRO A 88 11.49 12.63 3.02
N PHE A 89 12.77 13.05 3.10
CA PHE A 89 13.72 12.57 4.10
C PHE A 89 14.25 13.75 4.95
N PRO A 90 14.40 13.61 6.28
CA PRO A 90 14.00 12.44 7.07
C PRO A 90 12.48 12.30 7.07
N PHE A 91 12.04 11.06 7.01
CA PHE A 91 10.63 10.79 7.16
C PHE A 91 10.17 11.14 8.57
N GLU A 92 9.00 11.77 8.69
CA GLU A 92 8.34 11.88 9.99
C GLU A 92 8.11 10.49 10.57
N SER A 93 8.45 10.32 11.85
CA SER A 93 8.10 9.14 12.64
C SER A 93 6.69 9.29 13.22
N ILE A 94 6.06 8.16 13.54
CA ILE A 94 4.76 8.14 14.25
C ILE A 94 4.86 9.00 15.53
N GLY A 95 5.95 8.87 16.30
CA GLY A 95 6.17 9.64 17.52
C GLY A 95 6.31 11.15 17.28
N SER A 96 6.95 11.57 16.18
CA SER A 96 7.04 13.00 15.82
C SER A 96 5.68 13.59 15.46
N SER A 97 4.86 12.83 14.73
CA SER A 97 3.50 13.23 14.33
C SER A 97 2.58 13.34 15.54
N ALA A 98 2.67 12.35 16.44
CA ALA A 98 1.91 12.33 17.67
C ALA A 98 2.25 13.52 18.59
N ARG A 99 3.54 13.89 18.72
CA ARG A 99 3.97 15.03 19.55
C ARG A 99 3.53 16.40 19.00
N ARG A 100 3.42 16.56 17.68
CA ARG A 100 2.94 17.81 17.07
C ARG A 100 1.42 17.95 17.07
N THR A 101 0.70 16.86 17.29
CA THR A 101 -0.77 16.88 17.36
C THR A 101 -1.17 17.62 18.63
N ARG A 102 -2.00 18.67 18.50
CA ARG A 102 -2.55 19.36 19.67
C ARG A 102 -3.38 18.36 20.47
N GLY A 103 -3.05 18.19 21.75
CA GLY A 103 -3.61 17.14 22.62
C GLY A 103 -2.78 15.84 22.69
N GLY A 104 -1.62 15.81 22.03
CA GLY A 104 -0.61 14.77 22.21
C GLY A 104 -0.98 13.40 21.62
N VAL A 105 -0.33 12.36 22.16
CA VAL A 105 -0.46 10.98 21.69
C VAL A 105 -1.91 10.45 21.71
N PRO A 106 -2.72 10.67 22.78
CA PRO A 106 -4.08 10.15 22.81
C PRO A 106 -4.96 10.70 21.67
N VAL A 107 -4.87 12.00 21.40
CA VAL A 107 -5.62 12.64 20.32
C VAL A 107 -5.15 12.15 18.96
N PHE A 108 -3.84 11.97 18.76
CA PHE A 108 -3.31 11.41 17.52
C PHE A 108 -3.83 9.98 17.26
N VAL A 109 -3.88 9.13 18.29
CA VAL A 109 -4.44 7.78 18.18
C VAL A 109 -5.92 7.84 17.82
N ALA A 110 -6.71 8.67 18.52
CA ALA A 110 -8.13 8.84 18.23
C ALA A 110 -8.39 9.32 16.80
N LEU A 111 -7.63 10.31 16.31
CA LEU A 111 -7.71 10.79 14.93
C LEU A 111 -7.30 9.72 13.91
N THR A 112 -6.34 8.86 14.25
CA THR A 112 -5.91 7.75 13.39
C THR A 112 -7.01 6.70 13.27
N VAL A 113 -7.64 6.31 14.38
CA VAL A 113 -8.78 5.38 14.38
C VAL A 113 -9.96 5.99 13.62
N LEU A 114 -10.31 7.24 13.91
CA LEU A 114 -11.38 7.95 13.20
C LEU A 114 -11.10 8.03 11.69
N ALA A 115 -9.88 8.34 11.30
CA ALA A 115 -9.47 8.36 9.90
C ALA A 115 -9.63 6.99 9.23
N ALA A 116 -9.24 5.91 9.91
CA ALA A 116 -9.41 4.55 9.40
C ALA A 116 -10.90 4.19 9.23
N VAL A 117 -11.73 4.45 10.25
CA VAL A 117 -13.19 4.22 10.18
C VAL A 117 -13.82 5.01 9.04
N LEU A 118 -13.47 6.30 8.88
CA LEU A 118 -13.98 7.13 7.78
C LEU A 118 -13.55 6.57 6.42
N GLY A 119 -12.30 6.09 6.29
CA GLY A 119 -11.85 5.37 5.11
C GLY A 119 -12.72 4.15 4.81
N VAL A 120 -12.99 3.31 5.81
CA VAL A 120 -13.86 2.13 5.65
C VAL A 120 -15.26 2.53 5.21
N LEU A 121 -15.87 3.51 5.87
CA LEU A 121 -17.22 3.97 5.52
C LEU A 121 -17.29 4.51 4.08
N THR A 122 -16.24 5.17 3.60
CA THR A 122 -16.19 5.60 2.19
C THR A 122 -16.09 4.43 1.22
N HIS A 123 -15.40 3.34 1.60
CA HIS A 123 -15.38 2.11 0.83
C HIS A 123 -16.78 1.49 0.77
N LEU A 124 -17.39 1.23 1.93
CA LEU A 124 -18.71 0.61 2.02
C LEU A 124 -19.77 1.44 1.32
N GLY A 125 -19.75 2.77 1.48
CA GLY A 125 -20.70 3.66 0.81
C GLY A 125 -20.55 3.64 -0.71
N TRP A 126 -19.31 3.58 -1.23
CA TRP A 126 -19.08 3.51 -2.66
C TRP A 126 -19.47 2.14 -3.25
N ASP A 127 -19.20 1.07 -2.52
CA ASP A 127 -19.59 -0.27 -2.94
C ASP A 127 -21.10 -0.43 -2.88
N TRP A 128 -21.74 0.00 -1.81
CA TRP A 128 -23.19 0.05 -1.75
C TRP A 128 -23.80 0.95 -2.85
N PHE A 129 -23.13 2.01 -3.29
CA PHE A 129 -23.61 2.78 -4.44
C PHE A 129 -23.47 2.01 -5.77
N THR A 130 -22.41 1.22 -5.95
CA THR A 130 -22.06 0.63 -7.25
C THR A 130 -22.50 -0.81 -7.47
N HIS A 131 -23.04 -1.49 -6.45
CA HIS A 131 -23.52 -2.87 -6.57
C HIS A 131 -24.98 -2.95 -7.06
N ALA A 132 -25.36 -4.12 -7.59
CA ALA A 132 -26.67 -4.38 -8.19
C ALA A 132 -27.82 -4.37 -7.16
N GLU A 133 -27.51 -4.64 -5.90
CA GLU A 133 -28.38 -4.56 -4.73
C GLU A 133 -28.22 -3.24 -3.94
N GLY A 134 -27.50 -2.30 -4.54
CA GLY A 134 -27.05 -1.06 -3.94
C GLY A 134 -28.02 0.12 -4.04
N LEU A 135 -27.64 1.27 -3.51
CA LEU A 135 -28.44 2.51 -3.58
C LEU A 135 -28.80 2.89 -5.03
N ALA A 136 -27.84 2.79 -5.95
CA ALA A 136 -28.07 3.16 -7.34
C ALA A 136 -28.96 2.15 -8.08
N ALA A 137 -29.18 0.95 -7.54
CA ALA A 137 -30.12 -0.01 -8.11
C ALA A 137 -31.58 0.47 -8.06
N LEU A 138 -31.88 1.49 -7.24
CA LEU A 138 -33.16 2.20 -7.27
C LEU A 138 -33.40 2.93 -8.60
N TRP A 139 -32.34 3.19 -9.38
CA TRP A 139 -32.45 3.72 -10.73
C TRP A 139 -32.74 2.59 -11.74
N PRO A 140 -33.87 2.59 -12.45
CA PRO A 140 -34.29 1.45 -13.28
C PRO A 140 -33.28 0.99 -14.34
N ALA A 141 -32.44 1.89 -14.84
CA ALA A 141 -31.43 1.56 -15.85
C ALA A 141 -30.09 1.03 -15.26
N TRP A 142 -29.94 0.96 -13.93
CA TRP A 142 -28.65 0.63 -13.29
C TRP A 142 -28.19 -0.81 -13.55
N GLY A 143 -29.14 -1.76 -13.57
CA GLY A 143 -28.88 -3.15 -13.96
C GLY A 143 -28.96 -3.40 -15.48
N ALA A 144 -29.30 -2.39 -16.28
CA ALA A 144 -29.52 -2.58 -17.71
C ALA A 144 -28.18 -2.85 -18.43
N PRO A 145 -28.15 -3.77 -19.41
CA PRO A 145 -26.96 -4.04 -20.19
C PRO A 145 -26.64 -2.85 -21.10
N VAL A 146 -25.36 -2.47 -21.14
CA VAL A 146 -24.78 -1.52 -22.10
C VAL A 146 -23.58 -2.21 -22.74
N GLY A 147 -23.80 -2.82 -23.91
CA GLY A 147 -22.81 -3.67 -24.55
C GLY A 147 -22.54 -4.94 -23.72
N PRO A 148 -21.29 -5.29 -23.41
CA PRO A 148 -20.94 -6.54 -22.74
C PRO A 148 -21.22 -6.57 -21.23
N LEU A 149 -21.54 -5.42 -20.61
CA LEU A 149 -21.66 -5.27 -19.17
C LEU A 149 -22.89 -4.42 -18.80
N ALA A 150 -23.43 -4.61 -17.60
CA ALA A 150 -24.46 -3.74 -17.04
C ALA A 150 -23.89 -2.40 -16.56
N VAL A 151 -24.75 -1.39 -16.40
CA VAL A 151 -24.34 -0.02 -16.00
C VAL A 151 -23.61 -0.01 -14.66
N ASP A 152 -24.07 -0.79 -13.68
CA ASP A 152 -23.40 -0.98 -12.39
C ASP A 152 -21.93 -1.45 -12.55
N LYS A 153 -21.68 -2.43 -13.44
CA LYS A 153 -20.33 -2.93 -13.75
C LYS A 153 -19.48 -1.89 -14.46
N TRP A 154 -20.05 -1.14 -15.39
CA TRP A 154 -19.35 -0.01 -16.01
C TRP A 154 -18.96 1.04 -14.97
N ALA A 155 -19.86 1.38 -14.06
CA ALA A 155 -19.58 2.31 -12.98
C ALA A 155 -18.45 1.79 -12.08
N GLN A 156 -18.48 0.51 -11.72
CA GLN A 156 -17.41 -0.14 -10.96
C GLN A 156 -16.05 -0.04 -11.65
N HIS A 157 -15.95 -0.41 -12.94
CA HIS A 157 -14.70 -0.37 -13.70
C HIS A 157 -14.20 1.05 -13.95
N ALA A 158 -15.08 1.96 -14.36
CA ALA A 158 -14.75 3.36 -14.56
C ALA A 158 -14.21 3.98 -13.27
N SER A 159 -14.85 3.70 -12.14
CA SER A 159 -14.41 4.17 -10.83
C SER A 159 -13.02 3.63 -10.45
N SER A 160 -12.75 2.34 -10.74
CA SER A 160 -11.41 1.77 -10.57
C SER A 160 -10.36 2.49 -11.42
N VAL A 161 -10.63 2.72 -12.70
CA VAL A 161 -9.71 3.43 -13.61
C VAL A 161 -9.47 4.86 -13.14
N LEU A 162 -10.54 5.60 -12.82
CA LEU A 162 -10.45 6.99 -12.38
C LEU A 162 -9.70 7.14 -11.05
N GLY A 163 -9.99 6.30 -10.05
CA GLY A 163 -9.29 6.33 -8.77
C GLY A 163 -7.80 6.06 -8.92
N LEU A 164 -7.41 5.08 -9.74
CA LEU A 164 -6.02 4.78 -10.04
C LEU A 164 -5.34 5.94 -10.80
N ALA A 165 -6.02 6.51 -11.80
CA ALA A 165 -5.50 7.66 -12.54
C ALA A 165 -5.25 8.86 -11.63
N VAL A 166 -6.17 9.15 -10.70
CA VAL A 166 -6.00 10.22 -9.70
C VAL A 166 -4.77 9.96 -8.82
N LEU A 167 -4.62 8.75 -8.29
CA LEU A 167 -3.46 8.38 -7.47
C LEU A 167 -2.15 8.49 -8.25
N ALA A 168 -2.13 8.00 -9.50
CA ALA A 168 -0.97 8.08 -10.39
C ALA A 168 -0.58 9.53 -10.68
N VAL A 169 -1.55 10.39 -11.02
CA VAL A 169 -1.31 11.82 -11.27
C VAL A 169 -0.75 12.52 -10.03
N VAL A 170 -1.30 12.23 -8.84
CA VAL A 170 -0.79 12.81 -7.59
C VAL A 170 0.62 12.34 -7.30
N ALA A 171 0.92 11.05 -7.46
CA ALA A 171 2.25 10.49 -7.27
C ALA A 171 3.26 11.13 -8.24
N LEU A 172 2.93 11.22 -9.53
CA LEU A 172 3.77 11.86 -10.55
C LEU A 172 4.01 13.35 -10.25
N ARG A 173 2.98 14.09 -9.83
CA ARG A 173 3.12 15.50 -9.42
C ARG A 173 4.02 15.66 -8.20
N ALA A 174 3.91 14.77 -7.21
CA ALA A 174 4.78 14.79 -6.03
C ALA A 174 6.25 14.54 -6.43
N LEU A 175 6.49 13.56 -7.31
CA LEU A 175 7.83 13.25 -7.82
C LEU A 175 8.44 14.39 -8.65
N ARG A 176 7.64 15.09 -9.45
CA ARG A 176 8.08 16.26 -10.25
C ARG A 176 8.39 17.47 -9.38
N ARG A 177 7.59 17.73 -8.33
CA ARG A 177 7.88 18.83 -7.40
C ARG A 177 9.19 18.62 -6.64
N ALA A 178 9.49 17.38 -6.29
CA ALA A 178 10.75 17.03 -5.66
C ALA A 178 11.96 17.29 -6.58
N ASP A 179 11.82 17.12 -7.91
CA ASP A 179 12.88 17.49 -8.87
C ASP A 179 13.16 18.98 -8.87
N ILE A 180 12.10 19.80 -8.92
CA ILE A 180 12.23 21.26 -8.97
C ILE A 180 12.91 21.77 -7.69
N GLY A 181 12.53 21.24 -6.53
CA GLY A 181 13.15 21.60 -5.25
C GLY A 181 14.62 21.16 -5.13
N ALA A 182 14.98 20.02 -5.73
CA ALA A 182 16.37 19.54 -5.76
C ALA A 182 17.26 20.31 -6.75
N ALA A 183 16.71 20.78 -7.88
CA ALA A 183 17.42 21.57 -8.87
C ALA A 183 17.58 23.04 -8.47
N GLY A 184 16.65 23.59 -7.67
CA GLY A 184 16.64 24.98 -7.21
C GLY A 184 17.41 25.26 -5.92
N ALA A 185 18.16 24.29 -5.37
CA ALA A 185 19.00 24.47 -4.19
C ALA A 185 20.47 24.66 -4.59
N PRO A 186 20.99 25.90 -4.70
CA PRO A 186 22.41 26.13 -4.89
C PRO A 186 23.12 25.72 -3.60
N GLY A 187 24.00 24.71 -3.66
CA GLY A 187 24.93 24.41 -2.57
C GLY A 187 24.51 23.36 -1.53
N ALA A 188 23.67 22.37 -1.87
CA ALA A 188 23.54 21.17 -1.04
C ALA A 188 24.77 20.25 -1.22
N SER A 189 25.93 20.75 -0.76
CA SER A 189 27.15 19.99 -0.56
C SER A 189 26.84 18.74 0.23
N ALA A 190 27.39 17.62 -0.24
CA ALA A 190 27.28 16.31 0.38
C ALA A 190 27.51 16.40 1.90
N VAL A 191 26.54 15.91 2.67
CA VAL A 191 26.71 15.71 4.12
C VAL A 191 27.95 14.83 4.34
N PRO A 192 29.02 15.33 4.99
CA PRO A 192 30.20 14.54 5.31
C PRO A 192 29.78 13.34 6.17
N GLY A 193 30.12 12.12 5.76
CA GLY A 193 29.80 10.89 6.50
C GLY A 193 28.68 10.02 5.93
N SER A 194 28.09 10.36 4.78
CA SER A 194 27.21 9.43 4.07
C SER A 194 28.03 8.24 3.53
N PRO A 195 27.76 6.98 3.94
CA PRO A 195 28.57 5.85 3.52
C PRO A 195 28.56 5.73 2.00
N ALA A 196 29.76 5.69 1.41
CA ALA A 196 29.95 5.47 -0.02
C ALA A 196 29.34 4.11 -0.39
N VAL A 197 28.15 4.12 -0.99
CA VAL A 197 27.52 2.90 -1.50
C VAL A 197 28.32 2.44 -2.73
N PRO A 198 28.87 1.21 -2.78
CA PRO A 198 29.56 0.69 -3.95
C PRO A 198 28.61 0.69 -5.16
N ARG A 199 28.92 1.47 -6.21
CA ARG A 199 27.91 2.02 -7.12
C ARG A 199 27.36 1.08 -8.21
N GLU A 200 28.07 0.02 -8.61
CA GLU A 200 27.61 -0.83 -9.73
C GLU A 200 26.98 -2.15 -9.28
N ARG A 201 27.67 -2.95 -8.45
CA ARG A 201 27.18 -4.27 -8.02
C ARG A 201 25.93 -4.21 -7.13
N SER A 202 25.73 -3.11 -6.40
CA SER A 202 24.58 -2.92 -5.51
C SER A 202 23.30 -2.49 -6.24
N THR A 203 23.41 -1.93 -7.44
CA THR A 203 22.25 -1.47 -8.23
C THR A 203 21.49 -2.66 -8.80
N GLY A 204 22.19 -3.66 -9.35
CA GLY A 204 21.57 -4.89 -9.86
C GLY A 204 20.79 -5.65 -8.78
N ILE A 205 21.37 -5.78 -7.58
CA ILE A 205 20.71 -6.44 -6.43
C ILE A 205 19.45 -5.69 -6.01
N ARG A 206 19.47 -4.35 -5.99
CA ARG A 206 18.31 -3.53 -5.64
C ARG A 206 17.19 -3.64 -6.66
N VAL A 207 17.53 -3.57 -7.95
CA VAL A 207 16.57 -3.75 -9.04
C VAL A 207 15.96 -5.14 -8.92
N ALA A 208 16.78 -6.20 -8.81
CA ALA A 208 16.29 -7.57 -8.65
C ALA A 208 15.37 -7.73 -7.44
N ALA A 209 15.73 -7.15 -6.28
CA ALA A 209 14.92 -7.21 -5.07
C ALA A 209 13.55 -6.51 -5.22
N LEU A 210 13.45 -5.47 -6.04
CA LEU A 210 12.19 -4.77 -6.31
C LEU A 210 11.37 -5.41 -7.43
N THR A 211 12.02 -6.00 -8.44
CA THR A 211 11.35 -6.64 -9.57
C THR A 211 10.93 -8.06 -9.27
N ALA A 212 11.64 -8.79 -8.41
CA ALA A 212 11.33 -10.18 -8.08
C ALA A 212 9.89 -10.39 -7.56
N PRO A 213 9.36 -9.57 -6.63
CA PRO A 213 7.96 -9.68 -6.22
C PRO A 213 6.96 -9.48 -7.37
N VAL A 214 7.25 -8.55 -8.29
CA VAL A 214 6.38 -8.25 -9.44
C VAL A 214 6.41 -9.41 -10.45
N ILE A 215 7.60 -9.96 -10.71
CA ILE A 215 7.77 -11.12 -11.59
C ILE A 215 7.06 -12.33 -10.98
N ALA A 216 7.25 -12.59 -9.69
CA ALA A 216 6.60 -13.69 -8.99
C ALA A 216 5.07 -13.58 -9.05
N ALA A 217 4.52 -12.37 -8.85
CA ALA A 217 3.10 -12.12 -9.00
C ALA A 217 2.59 -12.44 -10.41
N GLY A 218 3.26 -11.91 -11.45
CA GLY A 218 2.88 -12.14 -12.84
C GLY A 218 2.97 -13.61 -13.24
N VAL A 219 4.06 -14.28 -12.88
CA VAL A 219 4.26 -15.71 -13.14
C VAL A 219 3.23 -16.57 -12.40
N GLY A 220 3.02 -16.32 -11.11
CA GLY A 220 2.04 -17.07 -10.31
C GLY A 220 0.62 -16.93 -10.85
N GLY A 221 0.21 -15.71 -11.19
CA GLY A 221 -1.09 -15.44 -11.82
C GLY A 221 -1.26 -16.14 -13.17
N LEU A 222 -0.26 -15.99 -14.06
CA LEU A 222 -0.27 -16.62 -15.38
C LEU A 222 -0.33 -18.15 -15.29
N LEU A 223 0.52 -18.75 -14.45
CA LEU A 223 0.51 -20.19 -14.22
C LEU A 223 -0.85 -20.67 -13.71
N ARG A 224 -1.44 -19.97 -12.72
CA ARG A 224 -2.75 -20.33 -12.19
C ARG A 224 -3.86 -20.24 -13.25
N TRP A 225 -3.80 -19.24 -14.12
CA TRP A 225 -4.76 -19.04 -15.20
C TRP A 225 -4.65 -20.16 -16.26
N VAL A 226 -3.42 -20.43 -16.74
CA VAL A 226 -3.15 -21.52 -17.69
C VAL A 226 -3.58 -22.86 -17.13
N LEU A 227 -3.18 -23.20 -15.90
CA LEU A 227 -3.56 -24.46 -15.25
C LEU A 227 -5.08 -24.59 -15.09
N GLY A 228 -5.79 -23.48 -14.83
CA GLY A 228 -7.24 -23.46 -14.75
C GLY A 228 -7.90 -23.77 -16.10
N MET A 229 -7.42 -23.15 -17.17
CA MET A 229 -7.93 -23.42 -18.52
C MET A 229 -7.63 -24.85 -18.98
N THR A 230 -6.43 -25.38 -18.71
CA THR A 230 -6.09 -26.76 -19.03
C THR A 230 -6.90 -27.78 -18.24
N ALA A 231 -7.41 -27.38 -17.07
CA ALA A 231 -8.35 -28.16 -16.26
C ALA A 231 -9.83 -27.98 -16.69
N GLY A 232 -10.09 -27.28 -17.81
CA GLY A 232 -11.44 -27.08 -18.36
C GLY A 232 -12.25 -25.97 -17.70
N ILE A 233 -11.64 -25.13 -16.84
CA ILE A 233 -12.32 -24.00 -16.22
C ILE A 233 -12.40 -22.84 -17.22
N ALA A 234 -13.59 -22.27 -17.43
CA ALA A 234 -13.75 -21.13 -18.32
C ALA A 234 -12.82 -19.96 -17.92
N PRO A 235 -12.11 -19.34 -18.88
CA PRO A 235 -11.00 -18.41 -18.62
C PRO A 235 -11.38 -17.18 -17.79
N PHE A 236 -12.64 -16.76 -17.87
CA PHE A 236 -13.19 -15.61 -17.17
C PHE A 236 -14.32 -15.98 -16.19
N SER A 237 -14.40 -17.25 -15.79
CA SER A 237 -15.30 -17.62 -14.70
C SER A 237 -14.90 -16.87 -13.41
N PRO A 238 -15.87 -16.41 -12.60
CA PRO A 238 -15.56 -15.71 -11.35
C PRO A 238 -14.60 -16.50 -10.46
N ALA A 239 -14.81 -17.82 -10.34
CA ALA A 239 -13.95 -18.71 -9.56
C ALA A 239 -12.49 -18.68 -10.01
N LEU A 240 -12.23 -18.75 -11.34
CA LEU A 240 -10.87 -18.70 -11.87
C LEU A 240 -10.26 -17.31 -11.67
N VAL A 241 -10.99 -16.24 -11.98
CA VAL A 241 -10.51 -14.86 -11.83
C VAL A 241 -10.11 -14.58 -10.37
N PHE A 242 -10.95 -14.92 -9.39
CA PHE A 242 -10.61 -14.77 -7.97
C PHE A 242 -9.43 -15.64 -7.55
N SER A 243 -9.32 -16.86 -8.09
CA SER A 243 -8.18 -17.73 -7.78
C SER A 243 -6.87 -17.19 -8.37
N VAL A 244 -6.90 -16.68 -9.61
CA VAL A 244 -5.75 -16.01 -10.25
C VAL A 244 -5.35 -14.77 -9.48
N ALA A 245 -6.30 -13.91 -9.08
CA ALA A 245 -6.03 -12.72 -8.29
C ALA A 245 -5.35 -13.07 -6.95
N ARG A 246 -5.88 -14.06 -6.22
CA ARG A 246 -5.30 -14.56 -4.96
C ARG A 246 -3.88 -15.09 -5.14
N VAL A 247 -3.62 -15.90 -6.17
CA VAL A 247 -2.28 -16.45 -6.43
C VAL A 247 -1.31 -15.35 -6.86
N THR A 248 -1.75 -14.41 -7.70
CA THR A 248 -0.95 -13.24 -8.13
C THR A 248 -0.48 -12.44 -6.92
N ILE A 249 -1.41 -12.07 -6.03
CA ILE A 249 -1.10 -11.25 -4.86
C ILE A 249 -0.28 -12.06 -3.84
N GLY A 250 -0.66 -13.31 -3.57
CA GLY A 250 0.01 -14.18 -2.61
C GLY A 250 1.46 -14.49 -2.98
N SER A 251 1.73 -14.80 -4.26
CA SER A 251 3.09 -15.09 -4.74
C SER A 251 4.00 -13.85 -4.69
N GLY A 252 3.49 -12.69 -5.12
CA GLY A 252 4.22 -11.44 -4.99
C GLY A 252 4.49 -11.05 -3.53
N ALA A 253 3.48 -11.19 -2.66
CA ALA A 253 3.60 -10.91 -1.23
C ALA A 253 4.62 -11.84 -0.56
N ALA A 254 4.61 -13.13 -0.87
CA ALA A 254 5.56 -14.10 -0.33
C ALA A 254 7.02 -13.72 -0.68
N VAL A 255 7.29 -13.38 -1.95
CA VAL A 255 8.63 -12.94 -2.37
C VAL A 255 9.01 -11.60 -1.75
N LEU A 256 8.06 -10.65 -1.62
CA LEU A 256 8.30 -9.39 -0.94
C LEU A 256 8.69 -9.60 0.53
N VAL A 257 7.99 -10.49 1.25
CA VAL A 257 8.32 -10.84 2.63
C VAL A 257 9.72 -11.41 2.73
N LEU A 258 10.13 -12.30 1.81
CA LEU A 258 11.49 -12.84 1.77
C LEU A 258 12.54 -11.74 1.55
N VAL A 259 12.32 -10.84 0.59
CA VAL A 259 13.20 -9.70 0.31
C VAL A 259 13.35 -8.81 1.55
N VAL A 260 12.23 -8.49 2.20
CA VAL A 260 12.19 -7.67 3.43
C VAL A 260 12.91 -8.36 4.58
N ALA A 261 12.69 -9.66 4.78
CA ALA A 261 13.33 -10.44 5.82
C ALA A 261 14.85 -10.50 5.64
N VAL A 262 15.33 -10.79 4.42
CA VAL A 262 16.76 -10.79 4.09
C VAL A 262 17.38 -9.41 4.34
N TRP A 263 16.68 -8.34 3.97
CA TRP A 263 17.15 -6.98 4.22
C TRP A 263 17.29 -6.69 5.72
N TRP A 264 16.29 -7.06 6.54
CA TRP A 264 16.33 -6.86 7.99
C TRP A 264 17.43 -7.68 8.66
N ILE A 265 17.62 -8.93 8.27
CA ILE A 265 18.71 -9.78 8.78
C ILE A 265 20.07 -9.12 8.49
N ALA A 266 20.28 -8.65 7.26
CA ALA A 266 21.51 -7.96 6.88
C ALA A 266 21.70 -6.65 7.66
N GLU A 267 20.63 -5.89 7.89
CA GLU A 267 20.66 -4.63 8.65
C GLU A 267 20.99 -4.85 10.13
N LEU A 268 20.36 -5.85 10.77
CA LEU A 268 20.63 -6.19 12.16
C LEU A 268 22.08 -6.67 12.36
N ARG A 269 22.62 -7.44 11.39
CA ARG A 269 24.04 -7.83 11.40
C ARG A 269 24.97 -6.62 11.32
N ARG A 270 24.71 -5.69 10.39
CA ARG A 270 25.50 -4.44 10.27
C ARG A 270 25.52 -3.65 11.57
N ARG A 271 24.36 -3.46 12.21
CA ARG A 271 24.23 -2.71 13.48
C ARG A 271 25.03 -3.33 14.62
N ARG A 272 25.04 -4.67 14.71
CA ARG A 272 25.84 -5.40 15.71
C ARG A 272 27.33 -5.22 15.47
N SER A 273 27.79 -5.32 14.22
CA SER A 273 29.20 -5.09 13.87
C SER A 273 29.67 -3.67 14.20
N THR A 274 28.86 -2.64 13.90
CA THR A 274 29.19 -1.25 14.26
C THR A 274 29.22 -1.01 15.77
N ALA A 275 28.30 -1.61 16.52
CA ALA A 275 28.28 -1.50 17.97
C ALA A 275 29.53 -2.14 18.59
N ALA A 276 29.90 -3.35 18.15
CA ALA A 276 31.11 -4.03 18.60
C ALA A 276 32.39 -3.22 18.33
N ALA A 277 32.50 -2.62 17.14
CA ALA A 277 33.65 -1.78 16.76
C ALA A 277 33.75 -0.49 17.58
N THR A 278 32.61 0.08 17.98
CA THR A 278 32.57 1.28 18.83
C THR A 278 33.01 0.95 20.25
N THR A 279 32.54 -0.17 20.82
CA THR A 279 32.93 -0.63 22.15
C THR A 279 34.44 -0.90 22.26
N SER A 280 35.05 -1.53 21.24
CA SER A 280 36.49 -1.79 21.21
C SER A 280 37.34 -0.51 21.09
N ALA A 281 36.81 0.56 20.50
CA ALA A 281 37.51 1.84 20.38
C ALA A 281 37.45 2.69 21.66
N THR A 282 36.48 2.44 22.54
CA THR A 282 36.27 3.20 23.79
C THR A 282 36.90 2.57 25.03
N THR A 283 37.62 1.45 24.90
CA THR A 283 38.36 0.87 26.03
C THR A 283 39.81 1.38 25.99
N PRO A 284 40.24 2.33 26.86
CA PRO A 284 41.64 2.70 26.94
C PRO A 284 42.40 1.53 27.59
N GLY A 285 43.53 1.15 26.99
CA GLY A 285 44.52 0.28 27.61
C GLY A 285 45.29 1.00 28.71
#